data_AF-A0A6S6SWC1-F1
#
_entry.id   AF-A0A6S6SWC1-F1
#
_cell.length_a   1.000
_cell.length_b   1.000
_cell.length_c   1.000
_cell.angle_alpha   90.00
_cell.angle_beta   90.00
_cell.angle_gamma   90.00
#
_symmetry.space_group_name_H-M   'P 1'
#
loop_
_entity.id
_entity.type
_entity.pdbx_description
1 polymer ?
#
loop_
_entity_poly.entity_id
_entity_poly.type
_entity_poly.pdbx_seq_one_letter_code
_entity_poly.pdbx_strand_id
1 'polypeptide(L)' 'MEVRPSNESAIRLYQNHGFNEVGLRKDYYPAKKGREHAVVMAKVLLE' A
#
# COMPACT_ATOMS: atom_id res chain seq x y z
N MET A 1 2.82 -6.46 -0.57
CA MET A 1 1.37 -6.28 -0.35
C MET A 1 0.93 -4.97 -0.97
N GLU A 2 -0.27 -4.91 -1.54
CA GLU A 2 -0.84 -3.68 -2.09
C GLU A 2 -1.86 -3.06 -1.14
N VAL A 3 -1.80 -1.74 -0.97
CA VAL A 3 -2.74 -0.97 -0.15
C VAL A 3 -3.20 0.28 -0.89
N ARG A 4 -4.45 0.69 -0.70
CA ARG A 4 -4.97 1.96 -1.23
C ARG A 4 -4.31 3.14 -0.50
N PRO A 5 -3.82 4.18 -1.22
CA PRO A 5 -3.34 5.41 -0.60
C PRO A 5 -4.36 6.02 0.38
N SER A 6 -5.65 5.95 0.06
CA SER A 6 -6.73 6.47 0.92
C SER A 6 -6.94 5.68 2.23
N ASN A 7 -6.35 4.48 2.38
CA ASN A 7 -6.45 3.69 3.60
C ASN A 7 -5.26 3.97 4.53
N GLU A 8 -5.22 5.19 5.07
CA GLU A 8 -4.16 5.67 5.96
C GLU A 8 -3.99 4.78 7.21
N SER A 9 -5.10 4.23 7.72
CA SER A 9 -5.08 3.32 8.88
C SER A 9 -4.27 2.05 8.58
N ALA A 10 -4.54 1.40 7.44
CA ALA A 10 -3.79 0.21 7.04
C ALA A 10 -2.32 0.54 6.76
N ILE A 11 -2.03 1.67 6.09
CA ILE A 11 -0.65 2.12 5.84
C ILE A 11 0.11 2.27 7.16
N ARG A 12 -0.46 2.97 8.14
CA ARG A 12 0.17 3.18 9.45
C ARG A 12 0.35 1.86 10.20
N LEU A 13 -0.64 0.96 10.13
CA LEU A 13 -0.53 -0.38 10.71
C LEU A 13 0.67 -1.13 10.13
N TYR A 14 0.82 -1.13 8.79
CA TYR A 14 1.90 -1.86 8.13
C TYR A 14 3.27 -1.22 8.41
N GLN A 15 3.35 0.11 8.43
CA GLN A 15 4.57 0.83 8.84
C GLN A 15 5.00 0.44 10.27
N ASN A 16 4.07 0.40 11.22
CA ASN A 16 4.34 -0.02 12.59
C ASN A 16 4.83 -1.49 12.69
N HIS A 17 4.47 -2.35 11.72
CA HIS A 17 4.93 -3.72 11.65
C HIS A 17 6.25 -3.89 10.86
N GLY A 18 6.88 -2.79 10.43
CA GLY A 18 8.16 -2.77 9.73
C GLY A 18 8.06 -2.94 8.22
N PHE A 19 6.87 -2.75 7.64
CA PHE A 19 6.73 -2.65 6.18
C PHE A 19 7.05 -1.23 5.71
N ASN A 20 7.65 -1.13 4.54
CA ASN A 20 7.97 0.14 3.89
C ASN A 20 7.40 0.16 2.47
N GLU A 21 7.18 1.35 1.93
CA GLU A 21 6.80 1.54 0.53
C GLU A 21 7.97 1.16 -0.38
N VAL A 22 7.69 0.33 -1.39
CA VAL A 22 8.65 -0.11 -2.40
C VAL A 22 8.19 0.21 -3.83
N GLY A 23 7.03 0.84 -3.99
CA GLY A 23 6.57 1.31 -5.29
C GLY A 23 5.09 1.67 -5.34
N LEU A 24 4.67 2.13 -6.51
CA LEU A 24 3.32 2.60 -6.77
C LEU A 24 2.79 1.99 -8.07
N ARG A 25 1.65 1.30 -8.01
CA ARG A 25 0.90 0.87 -9.19
C ARG A 25 -0.18 1.90 -9.51
N LYS A 26 -0.03 2.57 -10.65
CA LYS A 26 -1.03 3.54 -11.12
C LYS A 26 -2.32 2.83 -11.50
N ASP A 27 -3.43 3.52 -11.24
CA ASP A 27 -4.79 3.10 -11.58
C ASP A 27 -5.07 1.61 -11.29
N TYR A 28 -4.76 1.15 -10.08
CA TYR A 28 -4.80 -0.27 -9.73
C TYR A 28 -6.16 -0.72 -9.19
N TYR A 29 -6.76 0.05 -8.30
CA TYR A 29 -8.04 -0.30 -7.69
C TYR A 29 -9.21 0.44 -8.34
N PRO A 30 -10.35 -0.22 -8.59
CA PRO A 30 -11.59 0.48 -8.92
C PRO A 30 -11.98 1.45 -7.80
N ALA A 31 -12.45 2.64 -8.16
CA ALA A 31 -12.96 3.64 -7.22
C ALA A 31 -14.33 4.15 -7.68
N LYS A 32 -15.03 4.90 -6.82
CA LYS A 32 -16.34 5.49 -7.17
C LYS A 32 -16.29 6.35 -8.44
N LYS A 33 -15.14 6.98 -8.70
CA LYS A 33 -14.84 7.70 -9.93
C LYS A 33 -13.45 7.28 -10.41
N GLY A 34 -13.38 6.68 -11.59
CA GLY A 34 -12.13 6.23 -12.17
C GLY A 34 -11.46 5.13 -11.34
N ARG A 35 -10.15 5.27 -11.15
CA ARG A 35 -9.31 4.26 -10.51
C ARG A 35 -8.38 4.95 -9.53
N GLU A 36 -8.07 4.25 -8.46
CA GLU A 36 -7.13 4.68 -7.43
C GLU A 36 -5.82 3.88 -7.59
N HIS A 37 -4.70 4.51 -7.30
CA HIS A 37 -3.40 3.83 -7.28
C HIS A 37 -3.32 2.79 -6.15
N ALA A 38 -2.29 1.97 -6.17
CA ALA A 38 -1.93 1.12 -5.05
C ALA A 38 -0.48 1.36 -4.64
N VAL A 39 -0.26 1.59 -3.36
CA VAL A 39 1.06 1.58 -2.75
C VAL A 39 1.46 0.13 -2.53
N VAL A 40 2.63 -0.26 -3.04
CA VAL A 40 3.21 -1.57 -2.78
C VAL A 40 4.09 -1.44 -1.55
N MET A 41 3.73 -2.16 -0.50
CA MET A 41 4.47 -2.23 0.76
C MET A 41 5.17 -3.58 0.88
N ALA A 42 6.39 -3.61 1.42
CA ALA A 42 7.14 -4.83 1.68
C ALA A 42 7.94 -4.73 2.98
N LYS A 43 8.20 -5.89 3.60
CA LYS A 43 9.07 -6.05 4.76
C LYS A 43 10.08 -7.14 4.45
N VAL A 44 11.35 -6.90 4.76
CA VAL A 44 12.38 -7.94 4.71
C VAL A 44 12.17 -8.89 5.87
N LEU A 45 12.14 -10.18 5.59
CA LEU A 45 12.19 -11.23 6.60
C LEU A 45 13.63 -11.71 6.69
N LEU A 46 14.24 -11.60 7.87
CA LEU A 46 15.54 -12.18 8.15
C LEU A 46 15.30 -13.59 8.72
N GLU A 47 16.10 -14.54 8.27
CA GLU A 47 16.14 -15.93 8.79
C GLU A 47 16.94 -16.00 10.09
#